data_AF-A0A7X0U6L3-F1
#
_entry.id   AF-A0A7X0U6L3-F1
#
_cell.length_a   1.000
_cell.length_b   1.000
_cell.length_c   1.000
_cell.angle_alpha   90.00
_cell.angle_beta   90.00
_cell.angle_gamma   90.00
#
_symmetry.space_group_name_H-M   'P 1'
#
loop_
_entity.id
_entity.type
_entity.pdbx_description
1 polymer ?
#
loop_
_entity_poly.entity_id
_entity_poly.type
_entity_poly.pdbx_seq_one_letter_code
_entity_poly.pdbx_strand_id
1 'polypeptide(L)'
;MNSPVEDRLREALAEAGAAVDPSTLRPLRAPGHRRFRVDFRMLTAAAAVVVVGSAGAVLAGGAADGGGDGGRMTAATAANELTRDDLDMTVFLCTATAPKETGCAGAAGSEQREVIERVVEEQLPQIDVGQWVSQAVAYDDFRKRYAHDQALLDEVQAADLPPSYQFKLRQGADRRQVASAFSGLAGVLSVVDHAAGPPSAATAQGGWQVSAFLCKAGTQLPACQAKPAAPEGGDSKSTVRGRAATPAQTKALQQLIQKMPGVQEVHFEDQAAAYENFKETFKDNQALVGATRVEDMPQSFRIKLNADAVVSEVVAELRRQPGVAQVVSDQCLTDRAALATDFGLHLPDEVVCPGGA
;
A
#
# COMPACT_ATOMS: atom_id res chain seq x y z
N MET A 1 -7.30 16.57 28.48
CA MET A 1 -7.88 15.34 29.06
C MET A 1 -7.73 14.27 27.99
N ASN A 2 -6.85 13.31 28.24
CA ASN A 2 -6.64 12.19 27.33
C ASN A 2 -7.92 11.35 27.23
N SER A 3 -8.01 10.53 26.19
CA SER A 3 -9.09 9.54 26.12
C SER A 3 -8.98 8.59 27.32
N PRO A 4 -10.10 8.17 27.95
CA PRO A 4 -10.08 7.10 28.96
C PRO A 4 -9.36 5.83 28.48
N VAL A 5 -9.25 5.64 27.15
CA VAL A 5 -8.50 4.56 26.51
C VAL A 5 -6.98 4.81 26.56
N GLU A 6 -6.53 6.02 26.29
CA GLU A 6 -5.11 6.38 26.38
C GLU A 6 -4.60 6.32 27.82
N ASP A 7 -5.43 6.72 28.79
CA ASP A 7 -5.04 6.68 30.20
C ASP A 7 -4.92 5.23 30.69
N ARG A 8 -5.84 4.35 30.29
CA ARG A 8 -5.75 2.91 30.60
C ARG A 8 -4.58 2.22 29.89
N LEU A 9 -4.29 2.60 28.64
CA LEU A 9 -3.12 2.09 27.92
C LEU A 9 -1.82 2.56 28.56
N ARG A 10 -1.73 3.83 28.97
CA ARG A 10 -0.56 4.34 29.70
C ARG A 10 -0.38 3.63 31.03
N GLU A 11 -1.45 3.37 31.76
CA GLU A 11 -1.41 2.67 33.04
C GLU A 11 -0.95 1.21 32.86
N ALA A 12 -1.52 0.49 31.89
CA ALA A 12 -1.10 -0.87 31.56
C ALA A 12 0.36 -0.94 31.08
N LEU A 13 0.81 0.03 30.29
CA LEU A 13 2.20 0.10 29.80
C LEU A 13 3.19 0.50 30.90
N ALA A 14 2.78 1.35 31.86
CA ALA A 14 3.58 1.71 33.01
C ALA A 14 3.73 0.53 33.98
N GLU A 15 2.65 -0.24 34.20
CA GLU A 15 2.67 -1.45 35.02
C GLU A 15 3.55 -2.55 34.38
N ALA A 16 3.43 -2.75 33.06
CA ALA A 16 4.30 -3.66 32.32
C ALA A 16 5.77 -3.23 32.35
N GLY A 17 6.06 -1.92 32.25
CA GLY A 17 7.41 -1.37 32.34
C GLY A 17 8.03 -1.53 33.74
N ALA A 18 7.23 -1.46 34.81
CA ALA A 18 7.69 -1.68 36.17
C ALA A 18 8.07 -3.14 36.47
N ALA A 19 7.57 -4.09 35.68
CA ALA A 19 7.91 -5.51 35.77
C ALA A 19 9.19 -5.90 35.00
N VAL A 20 9.80 -4.97 34.25
CA VAL A 20 11.03 -5.22 33.50
C VAL A 20 12.25 -4.99 34.38
N ASP A 21 13.07 -6.04 34.54
CA ASP A 21 14.37 -5.94 35.23
C ASP A 21 15.38 -5.18 34.34
N PRO A 22 15.83 -3.98 34.73
CA PRO A 22 16.76 -3.17 33.94
C PRO A 22 18.12 -3.85 33.72
N SER A 23 18.49 -4.85 34.54
CA SER A 23 19.73 -5.60 34.40
C SER A 23 19.72 -6.56 33.21
N THR A 24 18.54 -6.83 32.64
CA THR A 24 18.37 -7.66 31.42
C THR A 24 18.42 -6.83 30.13
N LEU A 25 18.41 -5.50 30.23
CA LEU A 25 18.41 -4.60 29.09
C LEU A 25 19.85 -4.39 28.58
N ARG A 26 20.08 -4.75 27.32
CA ARG A 26 21.37 -4.51 26.64
C ARG A 26 21.52 -3.01 26.34
N PRO A 27 22.57 -2.32 26.81
CA PRO A 27 22.75 -0.91 26.50
C PRO A 27 23.02 -0.71 25.00
N LEU A 28 22.29 0.24 24.40
CA LEU A 28 22.51 0.65 23.02
C LEU A 28 23.88 1.34 22.90
N ARG A 29 24.70 0.85 21.97
CA ARG A 29 26.04 1.39 21.70
C ARG A 29 25.90 2.70 20.93
N ALA A 30 26.40 3.80 21.48
CA ALA A 30 26.43 5.08 20.78
C ALA A 30 27.27 4.99 19.48
N PRO A 31 26.85 5.59 18.36
CA PRO A 31 27.64 5.56 17.12
C PRO A 31 28.92 6.38 17.29
N GLY A 32 30.08 5.74 17.07
CA GLY A 32 31.37 6.42 17.06
C GLY A 32 31.52 7.29 15.82
N HIS A 33 31.73 8.60 16.00
CA HIS A 33 32.01 9.53 14.91
C HIS A 33 33.33 9.17 14.20
N ARG A 34 33.26 8.60 12.99
CA ARG A 34 34.41 8.49 12.09
C ARG A 34 34.58 9.80 11.32
N ARG A 35 35.68 10.51 11.57
CA ARG A 35 36.14 11.62 10.72
C ARG A 35 36.68 11.05 9.40
N PHE A 36 36.00 11.30 8.30
CA PHE A 36 36.51 11.04 6.95
C PHE A 36 37.49 12.16 6.56
N ARG A 37 38.74 11.80 6.20
CA ARG A 37 39.62 12.63 5.37
C ARG A 37 39.62 12.00 3.97
N VAL A 38 39.28 12.79 2.96
CA VAL A 38 39.37 12.39 1.55
C VAL A 38 40.67 12.96 1.00
N ASP A 39 41.51 12.10 0.43
CA ASP A 39 42.75 12.50 -0.24
C ASP A 39 42.50 12.51 -1.76
N PHE A 40 42.56 13.69 -2.36
CA PHE A 40 42.33 13.91 -3.79
C PHE A 40 43.66 13.85 -4.55
N ARG A 41 44.07 12.66 -4.99
CA ARG A 41 45.13 12.51 -6.00
C ARG A 41 44.91 11.28 -6.88
N MET A 42 44.47 11.52 -8.12
CA MET A 42 45.11 11.09 -9.37
C MET A 42 44.09 11.18 -10.52
N LEU A 43 44.33 12.15 -11.40
CA LEU A 43 43.74 12.27 -12.72
C LEU A 43 44.66 11.60 -13.76
N THR A 44 44.05 11.25 -14.90
CA THR A 44 44.62 11.01 -16.25
C THR A 44 45.09 9.59 -16.61
N ALA A 45 44.47 9.01 -17.64
CA ALA A 45 45.09 8.81 -18.96
C ALA A 45 44.05 8.41 -20.02
N ALA A 46 44.28 8.86 -21.25
CA ALA A 46 43.33 8.96 -22.35
C ALA A 46 43.41 7.82 -23.38
N ALA A 47 42.28 7.64 -24.07
CA ALA A 47 42.03 7.20 -25.45
C ALA A 47 43.11 6.49 -26.29
N ALA A 48 42.69 5.37 -26.91
CA ALA A 48 43.11 5.01 -28.27
C ALA A 48 41.95 4.28 -28.99
N VAL A 49 41.36 4.95 -29.99
CA VAL A 49 40.39 4.40 -30.94
C VAL A 49 41.16 3.95 -32.17
N VAL A 50 40.97 2.70 -32.61
CA VAL A 50 41.39 2.24 -33.93
C VAL A 50 40.18 1.63 -34.63
N VAL A 51 39.72 2.32 -35.68
CA VAL A 51 38.69 1.87 -36.61
C VAL A 51 39.39 1.28 -37.84
N VAL A 52 39.01 0.06 -38.22
CA VAL A 52 39.25 -0.49 -39.58
C VAL A 52 37.97 -1.20 -40.03
N GLY A 53 37.34 -0.68 -41.09
CA GLY A 53 36.22 -1.32 -41.82
C GLY A 53 36.70 -2.52 -42.66
N SER A 54 35.86 -3.32 -43.32
CA SER A 54 34.48 -3.17 -43.79
C SER A 54 34.01 -4.50 -44.39
N ALA A 55 32.73 -4.89 -44.22
CA ALA A 55 31.81 -5.37 -45.28
C ALA A 55 30.49 -5.99 -44.73
N GLY A 56 29.35 -5.31 -45.00
CA GLY A 56 27.94 -5.81 -45.10
C GLY A 56 27.30 -6.49 -43.87
N ALA A 57 26.10 -6.17 -43.37
CA ALA A 57 24.92 -5.47 -43.89
C ALA A 57 23.92 -5.16 -42.73
N VAL A 58 23.25 -3.97 -42.77
CA VAL A 58 21.79 -3.72 -42.55
C VAL A 58 21.14 -4.35 -41.27
N LEU A 59 20.56 -3.68 -40.25
CA LEU A 59 19.93 -2.37 -40.01
C LEU A 59 20.00 -2.01 -38.50
N ALA A 60 20.05 -0.70 -38.22
CA ALA A 60 20.22 -0.10 -36.92
C ALA A 60 18.89 0.23 -36.20
N GLY A 61 18.94 0.18 -34.87
CA GLY A 61 17.92 0.69 -33.95
C GLY A 61 18.33 0.50 -32.48
N GLY A 62 19.62 0.68 -32.15
CA GLY A 62 20.14 0.66 -30.79
C GLY A 62 20.79 1.99 -30.47
N ALA A 63 20.19 2.72 -29.52
CA ALA A 63 20.89 3.75 -28.76
C ALA A 63 21.36 3.10 -27.46
N ALA A 64 22.65 3.29 -27.17
CA ALA A 64 23.31 2.80 -25.97
C ALA A 64 22.97 3.69 -24.78
N ASP A 65 22.54 3.08 -23.67
CA ASP A 65 22.87 3.53 -22.33
C ASP A 65 23.30 2.31 -21.51
N GLY A 66 24.38 2.48 -20.75
CA GLY A 66 25.12 1.42 -20.09
C GLY A 66 24.46 0.91 -18.81
N GLY A 67 24.40 -0.41 -18.66
CA GLY A 67 24.00 -1.12 -17.46
C GLY A 67 23.55 -2.53 -17.85
N GLY A 68 24.46 -3.50 -17.83
CA GLY A 68 24.15 -4.87 -18.24
C GLY A 68 23.11 -5.52 -17.33
N ASP A 69 21.86 -5.58 -17.79
CA ASP A 69 20.76 -6.29 -17.14
C ASP A 69 20.74 -7.77 -17.58
N GLY A 70 21.78 -8.49 -17.16
CA GLY A 70 21.90 -9.94 -17.33
C GLY A 70 21.45 -10.70 -16.10
N GLY A 71 20.20 -10.51 -15.65
CA GLY A 71 19.60 -11.27 -14.55
C GLY A 71 19.48 -12.74 -14.93
N ARG A 72 20.35 -13.60 -14.38
CA ARG A 72 20.38 -15.01 -14.74
C ARG A 72 19.65 -15.82 -13.68
N MET A 73 18.41 -16.19 -13.98
CA MET A 73 17.75 -17.27 -13.26
C MET A 73 18.16 -18.61 -13.90
N THR A 74 18.86 -19.47 -13.17
CA THR A 74 19.05 -20.87 -13.58
C THR A 74 18.50 -21.82 -12.53
N ALA A 75 17.18 -21.97 -12.55
CA ALA A 75 16.51 -23.19 -12.14
C ALA A 75 15.19 -23.34 -12.93
N ALA A 76 15.12 -24.39 -13.75
CA ALA A 76 13.98 -24.84 -14.57
C ALA A 76 13.48 -23.87 -15.68
N THR A 77 14.13 -23.98 -16.84
CA THR A 77 13.62 -23.83 -18.22
C THR A 77 12.42 -22.91 -18.47
N ALA A 78 12.70 -21.82 -19.19
CA ALA A 78 11.77 -21.11 -20.06
C ALA A 78 10.86 -22.08 -20.84
N ALA A 79 9.55 -21.96 -20.61
CA ALA A 79 8.53 -22.33 -21.58
C ALA A 79 7.21 -21.57 -21.35
N ASN A 80 6.88 -21.18 -20.12
CA ASN A 80 5.75 -20.31 -19.84
C ASN A 80 6.23 -19.09 -19.05
N GLU A 81 6.10 -17.89 -19.62
CA GLU A 81 6.02 -16.68 -18.81
C GLU A 81 4.88 -16.89 -17.81
N LEU A 82 5.14 -16.71 -16.50
CA LEU A 82 4.06 -16.84 -15.54
C LEU A 82 3.09 -15.69 -15.78
N THR A 83 1.83 -16.02 -16.02
CA THR A 83 0.75 -15.05 -16.08
C THR A 83 0.27 -14.74 -14.66
N ARG A 84 -0.48 -13.66 -14.46
CA ARG A 84 -1.04 -13.31 -13.14
C ARG A 84 -1.75 -14.49 -12.47
N ASP A 85 -2.50 -15.28 -13.24
CA ASP A 85 -3.27 -16.42 -12.74
C ASP A 85 -2.40 -17.61 -12.33
N ASP A 86 -1.13 -17.63 -12.75
CA ASP A 86 -0.14 -18.64 -12.34
C ASP A 86 0.66 -18.23 -11.10
N LEU A 87 0.62 -16.94 -10.71
CA LEU A 87 1.47 -16.40 -9.65
C LEU A 87 0.93 -16.76 -8.28
N ASP A 88 1.79 -17.39 -7.49
CA ASP A 88 1.56 -17.63 -6.07
C ASP A 88 2.21 -16.55 -5.22
N MET A 89 3.40 -16.08 -5.61
CA MET A 89 4.16 -15.12 -4.82
C MET A 89 4.93 -14.12 -5.68
N THR A 90 5.07 -12.89 -5.19
CA THR A 90 5.92 -11.87 -5.81
C THR A 90 6.76 -11.17 -4.75
N VAL A 91 8.05 -11.09 -5.00
CA VAL A 91 9.03 -10.35 -4.18
C VAL A 91 9.43 -9.12 -4.98
N PHE A 92 8.88 -7.96 -4.59
CA PHE A 92 9.22 -6.68 -5.19
C PHE A 92 10.50 -6.13 -4.56
N LEU A 93 11.37 -5.55 -5.37
CA LEU A 93 12.62 -4.96 -4.92
C LEU A 93 12.49 -3.45 -4.73
N CYS A 94 13.29 -2.89 -3.83
CA CYS A 94 13.32 -1.46 -3.59
C CYS A 94 13.61 -0.67 -4.88
N THR A 95 12.90 0.43 -5.08
CA THR A 95 13.14 1.43 -6.13
C THR A 95 13.82 2.67 -5.57
N ALA A 96 14.28 3.55 -6.45
CA ALA A 96 14.83 4.84 -6.06
C ALA A 96 13.77 5.80 -5.49
N THR A 97 12.50 5.59 -5.82
CA THR A 97 11.36 6.44 -5.40
C THR A 97 10.54 5.81 -4.28
N ALA A 98 10.90 4.62 -3.80
CA ALA A 98 10.22 3.93 -2.72
C ALA A 98 10.05 4.86 -1.48
N PRO A 99 8.84 4.94 -0.89
CA PRO A 99 8.60 5.77 0.29
C PRO A 99 9.50 5.37 1.46
N LYS A 100 9.95 6.34 2.28
CA LYS A 100 10.93 6.09 3.37
C LYS A 100 10.41 5.11 4.42
N GLU A 101 9.09 5.04 4.56
CA GLU A 101 8.36 4.19 5.50
C GLU A 101 8.51 2.70 5.15
N THR A 102 8.88 2.39 3.90
CA THR A 102 9.14 1.01 3.43
C THR A 102 10.47 0.45 3.93
N GLY A 103 11.35 1.28 4.50
CA GLY A 103 12.70 0.87 4.91
C GLY A 103 13.70 0.76 3.75
N CYS A 104 13.27 1.05 2.52
CA CYS A 104 14.17 1.14 1.37
C CYS A 104 15.13 2.33 1.50
N ALA A 105 16.42 2.09 1.28
CA ALA A 105 17.47 3.12 1.29
C ALA A 105 17.83 3.63 -0.12
N GLY A 106 17.01 3.29 -1.11
CA GLY A 106 17.24 3.49 -2.54
C GLY A 106 16.99 2.21 -3.33
N ALA A 107 17.24 2.25 -4.64
CA ALA A 107 17.07 1.10 -5.52
C ALA A 107 17.95 -0.08 -5.08
N ALA A 108 17.44 -1.31 -5.20
CA ALA A 108 18.18 -2.51 -4.84
C ALA A 108 19.47 -2.66 -5.68
N GLY A 109 20.62 -2.62 -5.02
CA GLY A 109 21.94 -2.78 -5.65
C GLY A 109 22.26 -4.24 -6.03
N SER A 110 23.34 -4.45 -6.76
CA SER A 110 23.77 -5.80 -7.19
C SER A 110 24.03 -6.75 -6.02
N GLU A 111 24.71 -6.29 -4.97
CA GLU A 111 25.00 -7.12 -3.78
C GLU A 111 23.71 -7.56 -3.05
N GLN A 112 22.70 -6.67 -3.00
CA GLN A 112 21.40 -7.00 -2.43
C GLN A 112 20.66 -8.02 -3.29
N ARG A 113 20.71 -7.88 -4.62
CA ARG A 113 20.12 -8.85 -5.55
C ARG A 113 20.78 -10.23 -5.42
N GLU A 114 22.10 -10.30 -5.32
CA GLU A 114 22.80 -11.58 -5.10
C GLU A 114 22.39 -12.27 -3.79
N VAL A 115 22.13 -11.50 -2.72
CA VAL A 115 21.58 -12.04 -1.47
C VAL A 115 20.19 -12.61 -1.69
N ILE A 116 19.31 -11.87 -2.38
CA ILE A 116 17.95 -12.31 -2.67
C ILE A 116 17.97 -13.57 -3.55
N GLU A 117 18.80 -13.62 -4.58
CA GLU A 117 18.96 -14.77 -5.47
C GLU A 117 19.43 -16.02 -4.72
N ARG A 118 20.35 -15.90 -3.76
CA ARG A 118 20.71 -17.03 -2.89
C ARG A 118 19.53 -17.53 -2.07
N VAL A 119 18.69 -16.63 -1.56
CA VAL A 119 17.46 -17.05 -0.85
C VAL A 119 16.48 -17.73 -1.83
N VAL A 120 16.38 -17.26 -3.08
CA VAL A 120 15.62 -17.98 -4.13
C VAL A 120 16.17 -19.39 -4.32
N GLU A 121 17.49 -19.56 -4.43
CA GLU A 121 18.16 -20.87 -4.55
C GLU A 121 17.83 -21.79 -3.37
N GLU A 122 17.87 -21.27 -2.15
CA GLU A 122 17.50 -22.00 -0.93
C GLU A 122 16.02 -22.41 -0.90
N GLN A 123 15.13 -21.63 -1.52
CA GLN A 123 13.70 -21.91 -1.62
C GLN A 123 13.30 -22.74 -2.85
N LEU A 124 14.23 -23.12 -3.73
CA LEU A 124 13.93 -23.97 -4.91
C LEU A 124 13.17 -25.28 -4.60
N PRO A 125 13.36 -25.95 -3.45
CA PRO A 125 12.54 -27.10 -3.09
C PRO A 125 11.03 -26.78 -2.96
N GLN A 126 10.66 -25.52 -2.75
CA GLN A 126 9.28 -25.05 -2.61
C GLN A 126 8.76 -24.32 -3.85
N ILE A 127 9.66 -23.86 -4.73
CA ILE A 127 9.33 -23.13 -5.95
C ILE A 127 9.23 -24.11 -7.13
N ASP A 128 8.12 -24.05 -7.86
CA ASP A 128 7.93 -24.84 -9.08
C ASP A 128 8.53 -24.12 -10.29
N VAL A 129 8.18 -22.84 -10.45
CA VAL A 129 8.66 -21.96 -11.53
C VAL A 129 8.96 -20.59 -10.93
N GLY A 130 10.09 -19.99 -11.32
CA GLY A 130 10.43 -18.60 -11.01
C GLY A 130 10.67 -17.78 -12.27
N GLN A 131 10.28 -16.50 -12.26
CA GLN A 131 10.64 -15.54 -13.30
C GLN A 131 11.12 -14.20 -12.72
N TRP A 132 12.06 -13.56 -13.42
CA TRP A 132 12.56 -12.23 -13.12
C TRP A 132 11.83 -11.26 -14.02
N VAL A 133 11.26 -10.21 -13.42
CA VAL A 133 10.61 -9.13 -14.16
C VAL A 133 11.41 -7.85 -13.91
N SER A 134 12.01 -7.33 -14.97
CA SER A 134 12.72 -6.05 -14.89
C SER A 134 11.75 -4.90 -14.73
N GLN A 135 12.26 -3.77 -14.24
CA GLN A 135 11.48 -2.53 -14.09
C GLN A 135 10.87 -2.07 -15.42
N ALA A 136 11.60 -2.22 -16.54
CA ALA A 136 11.09 -1.85 -17.87
C ALA A 136 9.90 -2.73 -18.29
N VAL A 137 9.98 -4.04 -18.05
CA VAL A 137 8.87 -4.98 -18.35
C VAL A 137 7.66 -4.68 -17.46
N ALA A 138 7.88 -4.42 -16.16
CA ALA A 138 6.82 -4.04 -15.24
C ALA A 138 6.12 -2.73 -15.67
N TYR A 139 6.88 -1.74 -16.12
CA TYR A 139 6.32 -0.47 -16.60
C TYR A 139 5.54 -0.62 -17.90
N ASP A 140 6.04 -1.40 -18.85
CA ASP A 140 5.32 -1.67 -20.10
C ASP A 140 3.99 -2.40 -19.84
N ASP A 141 3.97 -3.35 -18.92
CA ASP A 141 2.74 -4.04 -18.50
C ASP A 141 1.78 -3.09 -17.78
N PHE A 142 2.28 -2.29 -16.83
CA PHE A 142 1.49 -1.26 -16.15
C PHE A 142 0.78 -0.34 -17.15
N ARG A 143 1.53 0.21 -18.12
CA ARG A 143 0.98 1.10 -19.16
C ARG A 143 -0.08 0.42 -20.03
N LYS A 144 0.06 -0.88 -20.28
CA LYS A 144 -0.94 -1.66 -21.04
C LYS A 144 -2.20 -1.88 -20.23
N ARG A 145 -2.09 -2.31 -18.96
CA ARG A 145 -3.26 -2.61 -18.11
C ARG A 145 -4.05 -1.35 -17.74
N TYR A 146 -3.35 -0.24 -17.51
CA TYR A 146 -3.96 1.04 -17.15
C TYR A 146 -4.07 2.01 -18.34
N ALA A 147 -4.08 1.50 -19.58
CA ALA A 147 -4.23 2.32 -20.79
C ALA A 147 -5.50 3.19 -20.83
N HIS A 148 -6.49 2.86 -20.00
CA HIS A 148 -7.76 3.57 -19.86
C HIS A 148 -7.73 4.68 -18.80
N ASP A 149 -6.70 4.73 -17.94
CA ASP A 149 -6.59 5.65 -16.82
C ASP A 149 -5.44 6.64 -17.03
N GLN A 150 -5.72 7.71 -17.77
CA GLN A 150 -4.71 8.72 -18.10
C GLN A 150 -4.15 9.41 -16.85
N ALA A 151 -4.98 9.63 -15.82
CA ALA A 151 -4.54 10.29 -14.60
C ALA A 151 -3.46 9.45 -13.89
N LEU A 152 -3.66 8.14 -13.82
CA LEU A 152 -2.68 7.24 -13.24
C LEU A 152 -1.41 7.13 -14.10
N LEU A 153 -1.54 7.14 -15.43
CA LEU A 153 -0.41 7.11 -16.36
C LEU A 153 0.46 8.38 -16.30
N ASP A 154 -0.12 9.53 -15.97
CA ASP A 154 0.60 10.79 -15.82
C ASP A 154 1.41 10.84 -14.51
N GLU A 155 0.91 10.19 -13.47
CA GLU A 155 1.54 10.16 -12.13
C GLU A 155 2.62 9.10 -12.01
N VAL A 156 2.43 7.92 -12.62
CA VAL A 156 3.37 6.79 -12.46
C VAL A 156 4.49 6.83 -13.50
N GLN A 157 5.71 7.01 -13.01
CA GLN A 157 6.93 6.99 -13.81
C GLN A 157 7.56 5.60 -13.83
N ALA A 158 8.37 5.31 -14.86
CA ALA A 158 9.10 4.04 -14.94
C ALA A 158 9.96 3.76 -13.69
N ALA A 159 10.47 4.80 -13.03
CA ALA A 159 11.28 4.69 -11.81
C ALA A 159 10.50 4.22 -10.58
N ASP A 160 9.17 4.33 -10.60
CA ASP A 160 8.29 3.91 -9.50
C ASP A 160 8.03 2.41 -9.50
N LEU A 161 8.22 1.75 -10.65
CA LEU A 161 7.93 0.33 -10.79
C LEU A 161 9.09 -0.52 -10.24
N PRO A 162 8.85 -1.31 -9.18
CA PRO A 162 9.86 -2.23 -8.68
C PRO A 162 10.13 -3.38 -9.66
N PRO A 163 11.41 -3.73 -9.91
CA PRO A 163 11.70 -5.04 -10.47
C PRO A 163 11.30 -6.12 -9.45
N SER A 164 11.05 -7.34 -9.92
CA SER A 164 10.51 -8.40 -9.05
C SER A 164 10.98 -9.80 -9.41
N TYR A 165 11.01 -10.66 -8.39
CA TYR A 165 10.98 -12.11 -8.57
C TYR A 165 9.56 -12.63 -8.36
N GLN A 166 9.09 -13.42 -9.31
CA GLN A 166 7.73 -13.93 -9.33
C GLN A 166 7.76 -15.46 -9.35
N PHE A 167 6.94 -16.09 -8.52
CA PHE A 167 7.00 -17.53 -8.27
C PHE A 167 5.65 -18.19 -8.40
N LYS A 168 5.65 -19.37 -9.02
CA LYS A 168 4.66 -20.42 -8.82
C LYS A 168 5.21 -21.40 -7.80
N LEU A 169 4.45 -21.70 -6.75
CA LEU A 169 4.88 -22.60 -5.70
C LEU A 169 4.46 -24.03 -6.01
N ARG A 170 5.23 -24.99 -5.51
CA ARG A 170 4.86 -26.41 -5.59
C ARG A 170 3.62 -26.67 -4.74
N GLN A 171 2.82 -27.66 -5.15
CA GLN A 171 1.72 -28.13 -4.31
C GLN A 171 2.24 -28.58 -2.93
N GLY A 172 1.63 -28.07 -1.87
CA GLY A 172 2.04 -28.34 -0.48
C GLY A 172 3.22 -27.51 0.03
N ALA A 173 3.71 -26.52 -0.71
CA ALA A 173 4.70 -25.57 -0.22
C ALA A 173 4.22 -24.82 1.04
N ASP A 174 5.13 -24.58 1.98
CA ASP A 174 4.88 -23.72 3.12
C ASP A 174 5.04 -22.26 2.69
N ARG A 175 3.94 -21.69 2.20
CA ARG A 175 3.88 -20.30 1.68
C ARG A 175 4.39 -19.28 2.70
N ARG A 176 4.07 -19.48 3.99
CA ARG A 176 4.49 -18.58 5.07
C ARG A 176 6.00 -18.65 5.27
N GLN A 177 6.56 -19.85 5.24
CA GLN A 177 8.01 -20.02 5.31
C GLN A 177 8.70 -19.33 4.13
N VAL A 178 8.25 -19.57 2.90
CA VAL A 178 8.82 -18.94 1.70
C VAL A 178 8.72 -17.41 1.79
N ALA A 179 7.55 -16.86 2.11
CA ALA A 179 7.37 -15.41 2.24
C ALA A 179 8.25 -14.81 3.35
N SER A 180 8.38 -15.51 4.49
CA SER A 180 9.22 -15.06 5.60
C SER A 180 10.72 -15.06 5.29
N ALA A 181 11.18 -15.91 4.36
CA ALA A 181 12.57 -15.96 3.94
C ALA A 181 13.00 -14.67 3.22
N PHE A 182 12.08 -14.01 2.51
CA PHE A 182 12.34 -12.75 1.80
C PHE A 182 12.01 -11.51 2.62
N SER A 183 11.06 -11.62 3.54
CA SER A 183 10.56 -10.49 4.33
C SER A 183 11.67 -9.86 5.18
N GLY A 184 11.90 -8.56 5.00
CA GLY A 184 12.91 -7.80 5.76
C GLY A 184 14.34 -7.93 5.24
N LEU A 185 14.58 -8.64 4.14
CA LEU A 185 15.88 -8.61 3.46
C LEU A 185 16.17 -7.21 2.90
N ALA A 186 17.44 -6.79 2.99
CA ALA A 186 17.87 -5.53 2.42
C ALA A 186 17.66 -5.53 0.89
N GLY A 187 16.96 -4.52 0.38
CA GLY A 187 16.62 -4.42 -1.05
C GLY A 187 15.29 -5.07 -1.43
N VAL A 188 14.59 -5.74 -0.51
CA VAL A 188 13.20 -6.17 -0.71
C VAL A 188 12.27 -5.04 -0.27
N LEU A 189 11.37 -4.63 -1.18
CA LEU A 189 10.32 -3.65 -0.93
C LEU A 189 9.14 -4.31 -0.23
N SER A 190 8.62 -5.38 -0.81
CA SER A 190 7.46 -6.11 -0.30
C SER A 190 7.43 -7.54 -0.81
N VAL A 191 6.73 -8.39 -0.06
CA VAL A 191 6.47 -9.78 -0.43
C VAL A 191 4.96 -9.96 -0.46
N VAL A 192 4.44 -10.31 -1.63
CA VAL A 192 3.01 -10.52 -1.88
C VAL A 192 2.75 -12.01 -2.03
N ASP A 193 1.89 -12.56 -1.18
CA ASP A 193 1.31 -13.89 -1.35
C ASP A 193 -0.06 -13.72 -2.02
N HIS A 194 -0.19 -14.17 -3.26
CA HIS A 194 -1.39 -13.98 -4.08
C HIS A 194 -2.56 -14.91 -3.72
N ALA A 195 -2.32 -15.96 -2.91
CA ALA A 195 -3.38 -16.81 -2.38
C ALA A 195 -3.98 -16.25 -1.09
N ALA A 196 -3.21 -15.42 -0.37
CA ALA A 196 -3.77 -14.53 0.63
C ALA A 196 -4.50 -13.43 -0.13
N GLY A 197 -5.75 -13.70 -0.54
CA GLY A 197 -6.59 -12.69 -1.16
C GLY A 197 -6.58 -11.37 -0.37
N PRO A 198 -6.93 -10.23 -0.98
CA PRO A 198 -6.88 -8.93 -0.31
C PRO A 198 -7.51 -9.06 1.08
N PRO A 199 -6.84 -8.56 2.15
CA PRO A 199 -7.31 -8.76 3.51
C PRO A 199 -8.76 -8.32 3.55
N SER A 200 -9.67 -9.30 3.70
CA SER A 200 -11.12 -9.20 3.56
C SER A 200 -11.59 -7.75 3.68
N ALA A 201 -11.58 -7.03 2.56
CA ALA A 201 -12.53 -5.95 2.39
C ALA A 201 -13.82 -6.75 2.32
N ALA A 202 -14.47 -6.90 3.48
CA ALA A 202 -15.69 -7.64 3.66
C ALA A 202 -16.54 -7.35 2.44
N THR A 203 -16.56 -8.29 1.49
CA THR A 203 -17.20 -8.13 0.18
C THR A 203 -18.56 -7.57 0.49
N ALA A 204 -18.79 -6.31 0.09
CA ALA A 204 -19.89 -5.50 0.60
C ALA A 204 -21.15 -6.35 0.58
N GLN A 205 -21.58 -6.78 1.77
CA GLN A 205 -22.78 -7.61 1.89
C GLN A 205 -23.93 -6.75 1.35
N GLY A 206 -24.48 -7.13 0.19
CA GLY A 206 -25.53 -6.37 -0.49
C GLY A 206 -25.11 -5.59 -1.76
N GLY A 207 -23.85 -5.65 -2.19
CA GLY A 207 -23.41 -5.02 -3.45
C GLY A 207 -23.39 -3.49 -3.41
N TRP A 208 -23.10 -2.93 -2.24
CA TRP A 208 -22.93 -1.49 -2.03
C TRP A 208 -21.55 -1.05 -2.50
N GLN A 209 -21.45 -0.25 -3.57
CA GLN A 209 -20.14 0.16 -4.10
C GLN A 209 -19.53 1.36 -3.38
N VAL A 210 -20.33 2.18 -2.69
CA VAL A 210 -19.86 3.38 -1.99
C VAL A 210 -20.50 3.47 -0.59
N SER A 211 -19.70 3.82 0.42
CA SER A 211 -20.15 4.06 1.79
C SER A 211 -19.73 5.46 2.25
N ALA A 212 -20.67 6.35 2.53
CA ALA A 212 -20.40 7.67 3.10
C ALA A 212 -20.60 7.68 4.61
N PHE A 213 -19.51 7.66 5.38
CA PHE A 213 -19.52 7.67 6.84
C PHE A 213 -19.75 9.08 7.38
N LEU A 214 -20.59 9.19 8.40
CA LEU A 214 -20.95 10.47 9.01
C LEU A 214 -20.00 10.84 10.14
N CYS A 215 -19.81 12.14 10.32
CA CYS A 215 -19.05 12.68 11.43
C CYS A 215 -19.66 12.28 12.78
N LYS A 216 -18.80 11.83 13.68
CA LYS A 216 -19.13 11.50 15.07
C LYS A 216 -18.50 12.54 16.01
N ALA A 217 -19.22 12.90 17.07
CA ALA A 217 -18.70 13.79 18.09
C ALA A 217 -17.43 13.20 18.74
N GLY A 218 -16.41 14.04 18.97
CA GLY A 218 -15.17 13.59 19.59
C GLY A 218 -14.10 13.12 18.60
N THR A 219 -14.44 12.96 17.31
CA THR A 219 -13.48 12.54 16.29
C THR A 219 -12.31 13.53 16.15
N GLN A 220 -11.17 13.04 15.67
CA GLN A 220 -9.98 13.84 15.36
C GLN A 220 -9.90 14.19 13.87
N LEU A 221 -10.87 13.77 13.07
CA LEU A 221 -10.90 13.99 11.63
C LEU A 221 -11.09 15.47 11.30
N PRO A 222 -10.16 16.09 10.52
CA PRO A 222 -10.29 17.48 10.08
C PRO A 222 -11.58 17.75 9.29
N ALA A 223 -12.04 16.76 8.49
CA ALA A 223 -13.32 16.83 7.77
C ALA A 223 -14.52 17.11 8.69
N CYS A 224 -14.42 16.70 9.96
CA CYS A 224 -15.42 16.93 10.99
C CYS A 224 -15.13 18.15 11.87
N GLN A 225 -14.33 19.10 11.36
CA GLN A 225 -13.97 20.36 12.02
C GLN A 225 -13.09 20.17 13.27
N ALA A 226 -12.42 19.02 13.40
CA ALA A 226 -11.41 18.85 14.44
C ALA A 226 -10.20 19.74 14.11
N LYS A 227 -9.58 20.33 15.15
CA LYS A 227 -8.35 21.12 14.99
C LYS A 227 -7.26 20.57 15.91
N PRO A 228 -6.03 20.39 15.40
CA PRO A 228 -4.90 20.00 16.22
C PRO A 228 -4.62 21.08 17.28
N ALA A 229 -4.02 20.67 18.40
CA ALA A 229 -3.53 21.64 19.38
C ALA A 229 -2.48 22.54 18.73
N ALA A 230 -2.53 23.85 18.99
CA ALA A 230 -1.54 24.78 18.47
C ALA A 230 -0.12 24.39 18.93
N PRO A 231 0.92 24.60 18.08
CA PRO A 231 2.31 24.44 18.50
C PRO A 231 2.63 25.40 19.65
N GLU A 232 3.51 24.97 20.54
CA GLU A 232 3.60 25.41 21.94
C GLU A 232 3.95 26.89 22.18
N GLY A 233 3.31 27.46 23.21
CA GLY A 233 3.58 28.78 23.79
C GLY A 233 2.70 29.17 25.01
N GLY A 234 2.04 28.21 25.69
CA GLY A 234 1.23 28.48 26.89
C GLY A 234 0.36 27.30 27.36
N ASP A 235 0.15 27.19 28.67
CA ASP A 235 -0.27 25.99 29.44
C ASP A 235 -1.71 25.46 29.25
N SER A 236 -2.28 25.46 28.04
CA SER A 236 -3.51 24.70 27.77
C SER A 236 -3.65 24.32 26.30
N LYS A 237 -3.25 23.08 25.97
CA LYS A 237 -3.54 22.44 24.68
C LYS A 237 -5.03 22.12 24.59
N SER A 238 -5.84 23.05 24.09
CA SER A 238 -7.24 22.76 23.74
C SER A 238 -7.27 22.18 22.32
N THR A 239 -7.41 20.86 22.21
CA THR A 239 -7.77 20.21 20.93
C THR A 239 -9.25 20.48 20.66
N VAL A 240 -9.59 21.09 19.53
CA VAL A 240 -11.00 21.16 19.11
C VAL A 240 -11.38 19.78 18.61
N ARG A 241 -12.25 19.10 19.35
CA ARG A 241 -12.80 17.80 18.95
C ARG A 241 -13.83 18.01 17.83
N GLY A 242 -13.88 17.07 16.90
CA GLY A 242 -14.80 17.11 15.78
C GLY A 242 -16.26 17.02 16.22
N ARG A 243 -17.14 17.59 15.41
CA ARG A 243 -18.58 17.68 15.66
C ARG A 243 -19.31 16.53 14.97
N ALA A 244 -20.37 16.03 15.59
CA ALA A 244 -21.24 15.06 14.93
C ALA A 244 -22.01 15.70 13.76
N ALA A 245 -22.37 14.88 12.77
CA ALA A 245 -23.34 15.27 11.75
C ALA A 245 -24.69 15.60 12.41
N THR A 246 -25.30 16.72 12.02
CA THR A 246 -26.61 17.12 12.52
C THR A 246 -27.73 16.38 11.77
N PRO A 247 -28.93 16.21 12.35
CA PRO A 247 -30.06 15.61 11.64
C PRO A 247 -30.41 16.33 10.33
N ALA A 248 -30.22 17.66 10.28
CA ALA A 248 -30.41 18.45 9.07
C ALA A 248 -29.37 18.14 7.99
N GLN A 249 -28.09 17.98 8.37
CA GLN A 249 -27.02 17.56 7.45
C GLN A 249 -27.27 16.14 6.94
N THR A 250 -27.61 15.19 7.81
CA THR A 250 -27.93 13.81 7.42
C THR A 250 -29.09 13.77 6.42
N LYS A 251 -30.17 14.51 6.69
CA LYS A 251 -31.32 14.59 5.78
C LYS A 251 -30.96 15.25 4.44
N ALA A 252 -30.19 16.34 4.47
CA ALA A 252 -29.76 17.01 3.25
C ALA A 252 -28.86 16.10 2.40
N LEU A 253 -27.95 15.37 3.02
CA LEU A 253 -27.07 14.40 2.36
C LEU A 253 -27.86 13.26 1.73
N GLN A 254 -28.85 12.70 2.42
CA GLN A 254 -29.72 11.67 1.85
C GLN A 254 -30.44 12.17 0.58
N GLN A 255 -31.02 13.38 0.65
CA GLN A 255 -31.72 13.98 -0.47
C GLN A 255 -30.80 14.30 -1.64
N LEU A 256 -29.54 14.69 -1.36
CA LEU A 256 -28.52 14.86 -2.38
C LEU A 256 -28.23 13.53 -3.08
N ILE A 257 -27.87 12.49 -2.31
CA ILE A 257 -27.52 11.16 -2.85
C ILE A 257 -28.65 10.62 -3.75
N GLN A 258 -29.90 10.73 -3.32
CA GLN A 258 -31.07 10.27 -4.09
C GLN A 258 -31.24 10.98 -5.45
N LYS A 259 -30.67 12.17 -5.61
CA LYS A 259 -30.76 12.96 -6.84
C LYS A 259 -29.49 12.92 -7.68
N MET A 260 -28.43 12.28 -7.18
CA MET A 260 -27.16 12.22 -7.89
C MET A 260 -27.29 11.31 -9.14
N PRO A 261 -26.82 11.76 -10.31
CA PRO A 261 -26.69 10.89 -11.47
C PRO A 261 -25.85 9.65 -11.14
N GLY A 262 -26.24 8.49 -11.70
CA GLY A 262 -25.53 7.24 -11.46
C GLY A 262 -25.86 6.53 -10.14
N VAL A 263 -26.62 7.14 -9.23
CA VAL A 263 -27.09 6.45 -8.01
C VAL A 263 -28.34 5.62 -8.31
N GLN A 264 -28.27 4.33 -7.98
CA GLN A 264 -29.38 3.39 -8.08
C GLN A 264 -30.19 3.32 -6.79
N GLU A 265 -29.49 3.20 -5.65
CA GLU A 265 -30.11 2.98 -4.34
C GLU A 265 -29.25 3.64 -3.26
N VAL A 266 -29.91 4.13 -2.21
CA VAL A 266 -29.22 4.60 -1.00
C VAL A 266 -29.96 4.11 0.24
N HIS A 267 -29.20 3.53 1.15
CA HIS A 267 -29.68 3.04 2.44
C HIS A 267 -28.94 3.76 3.56
N PHE A 268 -29.70 4.27 4.53
CA PHE A 268 -29.10 4.83 5.75
C PHE A 268 -28.88 3.71 6.77
N GLU A 269 -27.63 3.53 7.16
CA GLU A 269 -27.23 2.58 8.20
C GLU A 269 -26.95 3.35 9.49
N ASP A 270 -27.78 3.10 10.50
CA ASP A 270 -27.55 3.62 11.85
C ASP A 270 -26.50 2.78 12.61
N GLN A 271 -26.15 3.21 13.83
CA GLN A 271 -25.11 2.55 14.62
C GLN A 271 -25.48 1.12 15.02
N ALA A 272 -26.77 0.85 15.25
CA ALA A 272 -27.23 -0.48 15.64
C ALA A 272 -27.14 -1.45 14.45
N ALA A 273 -27.61 -1.03 13.28
CA ALA A 273 -27.47 -1.79 12.04
C ALA A 273 -25.99 -2.01 11.68
N ALA A 274 -25.14 -0.99 11.79
CA ALA A 274 -23.70 -1.10 11.58
C ALA A 274 -23.05 -2.10 12.55
N TYR A 275 -23.47 -2.14 13.81
CA TYR A 275 -22.96 -3.09 14.80
C TYR A 275 -23.35 -4.53 14.50
N GLU A 276 -24.60 -4.77 14.05
CA GLU A 276 -25.03 -6.10 13.61
C GLU A 276 -24.20 -6.58 12.40
N ASN A 277 -24.00 -5.72 11.40
CA ASN A 277 -23.16 -6.03 10.22
C ASN A 277 -21.69 -6.28 10.61
N PHE A 278 -21.17 -5.51 11.57
CA PHE A 278 -19.84 -5.70 12.12
C PHE A 278 -19.68 -7.07 12.81
N LYS A 279 -20.65 -7.47 13.66
CA LYS A 279 -20.63 -8.78 14.31
C LYS A 279 -20.62 -9.93 13.31
N GLU A 280 -21.44 -9.83 12.26
CA GLU A 280 -21.47 -10.87 11.23
C GLU A 280 -20.16 -10.94 10.45
N THR A 281 -19.61 -9.77 10.08
CA THR A 281 -18.34 -9.67 9.34
C THR A 281 -17.15 -10.22 10.12
N PHE A 282 -17.09 -9.93 11.42
CA PHE A 282 -15.98 -10.31 12.31
C PHE A 282 -16.34 -11.46 13.24
N LYS A 283 -17.30 -12.32 12.86
CA LYS A 283 -17.76 -13.45 13.69
C LYS A 283 -16.65 -14.41 14.10
N ASP A 284 -15.58 -14.50 13.32
CA ASP A 284 -14.41 -15.36 13.61
C ASP A 284 -13.39 -14.65 14.53
N ASN A 285 -13.55 -13.36 14.81
CA ASN A 285 -12.69 -12.57 15.70
C ASN A 285 -13.46 -12.11 16.95
N GLN A 286 -13.68 -13.06 17.86
CA GLN A 286 -14.44 -12.85 19.10
C GLN A 286 -13.85 -11.76 20.00
N ALA A 287 -12.52 -11.58 20.01
CA ALA A 287 -11.86 -10.53 20.77
C ALA A 287 -12.23 -9.13 20.26
N LEU A 288 -12.20 -8.96 18.93
CA LEU A 288 -12.60 -7.71 18.29
C LEU A 288 -14.09 -7.41 18.49
N VAL A 289 -14.95 -8.42 18.32
CA VAL A 289 -16.39 -8.30 18.56
C VAL A 289 -16.69 -7.92 20.01
N GLY A 290 -16.08 -8.61 20.98
CA GLY A 290 -16.29 -8.35 22.40
C GLY A 290 -15.76 -7.00 22.89
N ALA A 291 -14.76 -6.42 22.21
CA ALA A 291 -14.20 -5.12 22.54
C ALA A 291 -14.99 -3.94 21.94
N THR A 292 -15.89 -4.19 21.01
CA THR A 292 -16.58 -3.15 20.24
C THR A 292 -18.00 -2.97 20.75
N ARG A 293 -18.47 -1.71 20.85
CA ARG A 293 -19.83 -1.40 21.27
C ARG A 293 -20.60 -0.68 20.16
N VAL A 294 -21.93 -0.64 20.30
CA VAL A 294 -22.82 0.02 19.32
C VAL A 294 -22.42 1.48 19.13
N GLU A 295 -22.15 2.20 20.23
CA GLU A 295 -21.76 3.60 20.17
C GLU A 295 -20.44 3.82 19.42
N ASP A 296 -19.58 2.81 19.30
CA ASP A 296 -18.31 2.86 18.59
C ASP A 296 -18.50 2.80 17.06
N MET A 297 -19.64 2.30 16.59
CA MET A 297 -19.96 2.20 15.16
C MET A 297 -20.27 3.56 14.53
N PRO A 298 -19.76 3.85 13.33
CA PRO A 298 -20.16 5.03 12.58
C PRO A 298 -21.55 4.84 11.96
N GLN A 299 -22.31 5.92 11.83
CA GLN A 299 -23.47 5.94 10.93
C GLN A 299 -22.98 6.14 9.49
N SER A 300 -23.67 5.56 8.51
CA SER A 300 -23.27 5.69 7.11
C SER A 300 -24.45 5.72 6.15
N PHE A 301 -24.22 6.24 4.94
CA PHE A 301 -25.05 5.94 3.78
C PHE A 301 -24.36 4.88 2.94
N ARG A 302 -25.02 3.74 2.73
CA ARG A 302 -24.62 2.70 1.79
C ARG A 302 -25.27 3.00 0.45
N ILE A 303 -24.48 3.09 -0.61
CA ILE A 303 -24.88 3.63 -1.90
C ILE A 303 -24.59 2.60 -2.97
N LYS A 304 -25.63 2.26 -3.73
CA LYS A 304 -25.53 1.40 -4.90
C LYS A 304 -25.52 2.26 -6.15
N LEU A 305 -24.60 1.98 -7.06
CA LEU A 305 -24.43 2.72 -8.31
C LEU A 305 -24.91 1.92 -9.52
N ASN A 306 -25.39 2.62 -10.54
CA ASN A 306 -25.64 2.08 -11.86
C ASN A 306 -24.32 1.64 -12.51
N ALA A 307 -24.38 0.71 -13.46
CA ALA A 307 -23.19 0.15 -14.10
C ALA A 307 -22.37 1.18 -14.92
N ASP A 308 -23.00 2.27 -15.35
CA ASP A 308 -22.40 3.37 -16.11
C ASP A 308 -21.99 4.57 -15.23
N ALA A 309 -22.16 4.47 -13.91
CA ALA A 309 -21.83 5.56 -13.00
C ALA A 309 -20.32 5.81 -12.93
N VAL A 310 -19.94 7.09 -12.98
CA VAL A 310 -18.56 7.52 -12.73
C VAL A 310 -18.35 7.60 -11.22
N VAL A 311 -17.80 6.54 -10.63
CA VAL A 311 -17.66 6.37 -9.18
C VAL A 311 -16.88 7.53 -8.53
N SER A 312 -15.81 8.00 -9.18
CA SER A 312 -14.97 9.10 -8.68
C SER A 312 -15.73 10.42 -8.54
N GLU A 313 -16.66 10.73 -9.46
CA GLU A 313 -17.50 11.93 -9.36
C GLU A 313 -18.46 11.86 -8.17
N VAL A 314 -19.08 10.70 -7.96
CA VAL A 314 -19.95 10.45 -6.81
C VAL A 314 -19.16 10.62 -5.51
N VAL A 315 -18.01 9.96 -5.41
CA VAL A 315 -17.13 10.02 -4.24
C VAL A 315 -16.67 11.46 -3.97
N ALA A 316 -16.23 12.18 -4.99
CA ALA A 316 -15.76 13.56 -4.87
C ALA A 316 -16.87 14.52 -4.39
N GLU A 317 -18.11 14.35 -4.88
CA GLU A 317 -19.25 15.17 -4.44
C GLU A 317 -19.63 14.91 -2.99
N LEU A 318 -19.67 13.65 -2.55
CA LEU A 318 -20.05 13.28 -1.18
C LEU A 318 -19.07 13.80 -0.14
N ARG A 319 -17.77 13.79 -0.44
CA ARG A 319 -16.72 14.26 0.49
C ARG A 319 -16.80 15.76 0.78
N ARG A 320 -17.34 16.54 -0.15
CA ARG A 320 -17.53 17.98 0.04
C ARG A 320 -18.71 18.31 0.94
N GLN A 321 -19.53 17.32 1.30
CA GLN A 321 -20.75 17.57 2.05
C GLN A 321 -20.50 17.77 3.55
N PRO A 322 -21.13 18.78 4.16
CA PRO A 322 -21.06 18.97 5.60
C PRO A 322 -21.58 17.76 6.38
N GLY A 323 -20.80 17.29 7.35
CA GLY A 323 -21.17 16.14 8.18
C GLY A 323 -20.70 14.80 7.64
N VAL A 324 -20.02 14.75 6.49
CA VAL A 324 -19.32 13.56 6.00
C VAL A 324 -17.92 13.50 6.60
N ALA A 325 -17.60 12.35 7.21
CA ALA A 325 -16.29 12.08 7.80
C ALA A 325 -15.33 11.47 6.78
N GLN A 326 -15.82 10.47 6.05
CA GLN A 326 -15.06 9.72 5.06
C GLN A 326 -16.05 9.12 4.06
N VAL A 327 -15.61 8.93 2.83
CA VAL A 327 -16.34 8.16 1.82
C VAL A 327 -15.45 7.01 1.42
N VAL A 328 -15.95 5.79 1.41
CA VAL A 328 -15.19 4.61 0.98
C VAL A 328 -15.80 4.05 -0.28
N SER A 329 -14.97 3.67 -1.25
CA SER A 329 -15.40 3.02 -2.48
C SER A 329 -14.72 1.66 -2.66
N ASP A 330 -15.51 0.63 -2.96
CA ASP A 330 -15.01 -0.72 -3.21
C ASP A 330 -14.09 -0.78 -4.43
N GLN A 331 -14.42 0.01 -5.47
CA GLN A 331 -13.60 0.15 -6.66
C GLN A 331 -12.23 0.73 -6.30
N CYS A 332 -12.20 1.84 -5.56
CA CYS A 332 -10.96 2.43 -5.06
C CYS A 332 -10.10 1.44 -4.26
N LEU A 333 -10.72 0.69 -3.34
CA LEU A 333 -10.00 -0.31 -2.54
C LEU A 333 -9.42 -1.43 -3.40
N THR A 334 -10.16 -1.86 -4.42
CA THR A 334 -9.76 -2.91 -5.36
C THR A 334 -8.63 -2.43 -6.27
N ASP A 335 -8.72 -1.21 -6.81
CA ASP A 335 -7.69 -0.63 -7.67
C ASP A 335 -6.39 -0.41 -6.90
N ARG A 336 -6.50 0.10 -5.65
CA ARG A 336 -5.35 0.24 -4.76
C ARG A 336 -4.70 -1.10 -4.43
N ALA A 337 -5.52 -2.10 -4.13
CA ALA A 337 -5.01 -3.44 -3.87
C ALA A 337 -4.31 -4.00 -5.12
N ALA A 338 -4.91 -3.87 -6.31
CA ALA A 338 -4.33 -4.35 -7.56
C ALA A 338 -2.98 -3.67 -7.88
N LEU A 339 -2.87 -2.35 -7.68
CA LEU A 339 -1.60 -1.63 -7.86
C LEU A 339 -0.51 -2.15 -6.91
N ALA A 340 -0.85 -2.38 -5.65
CA ALA A 340 0.09 -2.89 -4.66
C ALA A 340 0.46 -4.37 -4.93
N THR A 341 -0.50 -5.23 -5.27
CA THR A 341 -0.26 -6.67 -5.45
C THR A 341 0.41 -6.98 -6.78
N ASP A 342 -0.04 -6.34 -7.86
CA ASP A 342 0.40 -6.68 -9.21
C ASP A 342 1.66 -5.91 -9.60
N PHE A 343 1.84 -4.70 -9.08
CA PHE A 343 2.92 -3.79 -9.47
C PHE A 343 3.80 -3.32 -8.31
N GLY A 344 3.52 -3.70 -7.06
CA GLY A 344 4.29 -3.23 -5.90
C GLY A 344 4.19 -1.72 -5.69
N LEU A 345 3.18 -1.08 -6.26
CA LEU A 345 2.99 0.37 -6.21
C LEU A 345 2.18 0.78 -4.99
N HIS A 346 2.73 1.69 -4.20
CA HIS A 346 2.08 2.32 -3.06
C HIS A 346 1.92 3.81 -3.34
N LEU A 347 0.83 4.16 -4.02
CA LEU A 347 0.53 5.53 -4.42
C LEU A 347 -0.33 6.23 -3.36
N PRO A 348 -0.25 7.58 -3.26
CA PRO A 348 -1.15 8.35 -2.41
C PRO A 348 -2.61 8.12 -2.77
N ASP A 349 -3.49 8.19 -1.77
CA ASP A 349 -4.93 7.99 -1.96
C ASP A 349 -5.53 9.00 -2.96
N GLU A 350 -4.97 10.22 -3.07
CA GLU A 350 -5.47 11.22 -4.02
C GLU A 350 -5.24 10.83 -5.49
N VAL A 351 -4.22 10.00 -5.75
CA VAL A 351 -3.85 9.51 -7.09
C VAL A 351 -4.70 8.30 -7.47
N VAL A 352 -4.77 7.31 -6.58
CA VAL A 352 -5.51 6.06 -6.85
C VAL A 352 -7.02 6.29 -6.81
N CYS A 353 -7.44 7.17 -5.91
CA CYS A 353 -8.84 7.42 -5.65
C CYS A 353 -9.05 8.93 -5.65
N PRO A 354 -9.16 9.60 -6.81
CA PRO A 354 -9.40 11.03 -6.85
C PRO A 354 -10.70 11.37 -6.08
N GLY A 355 -10.51 12.09 -4.96
CA GLY A 355 -11.52 12.27 -3.92
C GLY A 355 -11.04 11.69 -2.57
N GLY A 356 -10.50 10.48 -2.57
CA GLY A 356 -9.72 9.74 -1.56
C GLY A 356 -10.23 8.30 -1.36
N ALA A 357 -9.78 7.60 -0.31
CA ALA A 357 -10.15 6.21 0.01
C ALA A 357 -11.33 6.01 0.96
#